data_AF-A0A9D5Z414-F1
#
_entry.id   AF-A0A9D5Z414-F1
#
_cell.length_a   1.000
_cell.length_b   1.000
_cell.length_c   1.000
_cell.angle_alpha   90.00
_cell.angle_beta   90.00
_cell.angle_gamma   90.00
#
_symmetry.space_group_name_H-M   'P 1'
#
loop_
_entity.id
_entity.type
_entity.pdbx_description
1 polymer ?
#
loop_
_entity_poly.entity_id
_entity_poly.type
_entity_poly.pdbx_seq_one_letter_code
_entity_poly.pdbx_strand_id
1 'polypeptide(L)' 'DALIGQEEVVIKPLGTLLHGTPGMAGATITSDGGIALILDVPGLLKHYVNNK' A
#
# COMPACT_ATOMS: atom_id res chain seq x y z
N ASP A 1 -5.68 9.81 15.37
CA ASP A 1 -5.35 9.93 13.95
C ASP A 1 -4.88 11.32 13.62
N ALA A 2 -3.68 11.41 13.06
CA ALA A 2 -3.12 12.64 12.54
C ALA A 2 -2.68 12.37 11.11
N LEU A 3 -3.12 13.22 10.18
CA LEU A 3 -2.60 13.23 8.83
C LEU A 3 -1.18 13.79 8.90
N ILE A 4 -0.18 12.96 8.63
CA ILE A 4 1.22 13.38 8.64
C ILE A 4 1.54 14.23 7.39
N GLY A 5 0.84 13.99 6.28
CA GLY A 5 0.98 14.78 5.06
C GLY A 5 0.12 14.23 3.91
N GLN A 6 0.05 15.00 2.83
CA GLN A 6 -0.57 14.61 1.57
C GLN A 6 0.39 14.97 0.43
N GLU A 7 0.68 14.00 -0.44
CA GLU A 7 1.62 14.15 -1.56
C GLU A 7 1.06 13.39 -2.78
N GLU A 8 1.31 13.92 -3.97
CA GLU A 8 1.06 13.18 -5.21
C GLU A 8 2.28 12.32 -5.53
N VAL A 9 2.08 11.01 -5.61
CA VAL A 9 3.18 10.05 -5.76
C VAL A 9 2.93 9.11 -6.95
N VAL A 10 4.01 8.61 -7.54
CA VAL A 10 3.92 7.58 -8.59
C VAL A 10 3.89 6.21 -7.93
N ILE A 11 2.83 5.45 -8.19
CA ILE A 11 2.73 4.07 -7.74
C ILE A 11 3.67 3.20 -8.58
N LYS A 12 4.58 2.50 -7.89
CA LYS A 12 5.40 1.44 -8.47
C LYS A 12 4.75 0.09 -8.12
N PRO A 13 4.55 -0.80 -9.10
CA PRO A 13 4.02 -2.13 -8.83
C PRO A 13 5.00 -2.90 -7.94
N LEU A 14 4.46 -3.69 -7.02
CA LEU A 14 5.28 -4.58 -6.21
C LEU A 14 5.89 -5.68 -7.09
N GLY A 15 7.10 -6.11 -6.76
CA GLY A 15 7.76 -7.21 -7.46
C GLY A 15 6.94 -8.50 -7.42
N THR A 16 7.25 -9.43 -8.32
CA THR A 16 6.51 -10.70 -8.50
C THR A 16 6.31 -11.49 -7.21
N LEU A 17 7.25 -11.43 -6.27
CA LEU A 17 7.17 -12.11 -4.96
C LEU A 17 6.08 -11.55 -4.04
N LEU A 18 5.72 -10.29 -4.20
CA LEU A 18 4.72 -9.59 -3.38
C LEU A 18 3.41 -9.40 -4.14
N HIS A 19 3.35 -9.84 -5.39
CA HIS A 19 2.17 -9.71 -6.23
C HIS A 19 1.04 -10.58 -5.68
N GLY A 20 -0.13 -9.98 -5.47
CA GLY A 20 -1.28 -10.67 -4.87
C GLY A 20 -1.26 -10.74 -3.33
N THR A 21 -0.29 -10.08 -2.66
CA THR A 21 -0.33 -9.92 -1.20
C THR A 21 -1.61 -9.16 -0.81
N PRO A 22 -2.51 -9.74 0.01
CA PRO A 22 -3.76 -9.09 0.36
C PRO A 22 -3.55 -7.72 1.02
N GLY A 23 -4.31 -6.72 0.58
CA GLY A 23 -4.24 -5.37 1.13
C GLY A 23 -3.08 -4.51 0.64
N MET A 24 -2.29 -4.98 -0.35
CA MET A 24 -1.21 -4.22 -0.97
C MET A 24 -1.59 -3.75 -2.37
N ALA A 25 -1.46 -2.45 -2.64
CA ALA A 25 -1.68 -1.86 -3.97
C ALA A 25 -0.36 -1.57 -4.71
N GLY A 26 0.73 -1.30 -3.97
CA GLY A 26 1.98 -0.86 -4.56
C GLY A 26 2.99 -0.38 -3.52
N ALA A 27 4.08 0.18 -4.01
CA ALA A 27 4.99 0.99 -3.21
C ALA A 27 5.33 2.28 -3.98
N THR A 28 5.86 3.27 -3.29
CA THR A 28 6.45 4.45 -3.92
C THR A 28 7.76 4.81 -3.24
N ILE A 29 8.55 5.63 -3.92
CA ILE A 29 9.76 6.22 -3.37
C ILE A 29 9.39 7.63 -2.96
N THR A 30 9.54 7.95 -1.68
CA THR A 30 9.26 9.28 -1.14
C THR A 30 10.35 10.26 -1.55
N SER A 31 10.07 11.55 -1.44
CA SER A 31 10.98 12.62 -1.86
C SER A 31 12.28 12.69 -1.03
N ASP A 32 12.32 12.04 0.14
CA ASP A 32 13.51 11.84 0.99
C ASP A 32 14.28 10.52 0.71
N GLY A 33 13.84 9.75 -0.29
CA GLY A 33 14.44 8.48 -0.68
C GLY A 33 13.96 7.26 0.11
N GLY A 34 13.01 7.44 1.04
CA GLY A 34 12.34 6.34 1.71
C GLY A 34 11.43 5.52 0.78
N ILE A 35 10.99 4.37 1.28
CA ILE A 35 10.00 3.52 0.61
C ILE A 35 8.70 3.56 1.41
N ALA A 36 7.61 3.99 0.77
CA ALA A 36 6.28 3.96 1.35
C ALA A 36 5.44 2.86 0.68
N LEU A 37 4.77 2.04 1.50
CA LEU A 37 3.81 1.05 1.02
C LEU A 37 2.45 1.70 0.79
N ILE A 38 1.80 1.30 -0.30
CA ILE A 38 0.46 1.76 -0.64
C ILE A 38 -0.51 0.62 -0.31
N LEU A 39 -1.43 0.90 0.61
CA LEU A 39 -2.40 -0.07 1.10
C LEU A 39 -3.71 0.02 0.30
N ASP A 40 -4.20 -1.13 -0.14
CA ASP A 40 -5.58 -1.27 -0.62
C ASP A 40 -6.48 -1.58 0.58
N VAL A 41 -7.02 -0.53 1.21
CA VAL A 41 -7.85 -0.65 2.42
C VAL A 41 -9.10 -1.52 2.17
N PRO A 42 -9.88 -1.33 1.08
CA PRO A 42 -10.96 -2.26 0.74
C PRO A 42 -10.51 -3.73 0.65
N GLY A 43 -9.42 -4.01 -0.07
CA GLY A 43 -8.87 -5.37 -0.19
C GLY A 43 -8.41 -5.95 1.15
N LEU A 44 -7.78 -5.12 1.99
CA LEU A 44 -7.33 -5.47 3.33
C LEU A 44 -8.53 -5.87 4.21
N LEU A 45 -9.54 -5.01 4.29
CA LEU A 45 -10.75 -5.27 5.07
C LEU A 45 -11.48 -6.51 4.57
N LYS A 46 -11.61 -6.68 3.25
CA LYS A 46 -12.22 -7.89 2.66
C LYS A 46 -11.46 -9.15 3.08
N HIS A 47 -10.13 -9.12 3.11
CA HIS A 47 -9.33 -10.28 3.51
C HIS A 47 -9.56 -10.64 4.98
N TYR A 48 -9.51 -9.67 5.90
CA TYR A 48 -9.59 -9.94 7.33
C TYR A 48 -11.02 -10.10 7.88
N VAL A 49 -12.02 -9.49 7.25
CA VAL A 49 -13.43 -9.63 7.67
C VAL A 49 -14.03 -10.94 7.18
N ASN A 50 -13.62 -11.44 6.00
CA ASN A 50 -14.13 -12.70 5.45
C ASN A 50 -13.32 -13.94 5.89
N ASN A 51 -12.20 -13.78 6.60
CA ASN A 51 -11.43 -14.89 7.18
C ASN A 51 -11.98 -15.36 8.55
N LYS A 52 -13.28 -15.21 8.78
CA LYS A 52 -14.00 -15.84 9.90
C LYS A 52 -14.64 -17.14 9.46
#